data_AF-A0AAU7PNV8-F1
#
_entry.id   AF-A0AAU7PNV8-F1
#
_cell.length_a   1.000
_cell.length_b   1.000
_cell.length_c   1.000
_cell.angle_alpha   90.00
_cell.angle_beta   90.00
_cell.angle_gamma   90.00
#
_symmetry.space_group_name_H-M   'P 1'
#
loop_
_entity.id
_entity.type
_entity.pdbx_description
1 polymer ?
#
loop_
_entity_poly.entity_id
_entity_poly.type
_entity_poly.pdbx_seq_one_letter_code
_entity_poly.pdbx_strand_id
1 'polypeptide(L)' 'MLVNGKNECIQCSIDNCTYHAKSEDYCTLEKIKVGTHEQNPTRKECTDCESFKNQV' A
#
# COMPACT_ATOMS: atom_id res chain seq x y z
N MET A 1 12.44 -4.40 -6.39
CA MET A 1 12.90 -3.57 -7.52
C MET A 1 11.67 -3.07 -8.25
N LEU A 2 11.69 -1.82 -8.73
CA LEU A 2 10.60 -1.29 -9.56
C LEU A 2 10.77 -1.76 -11.00
N VAL A 3 9.67 -2.19 -11.63
CA VAL A 3 9.59 -2.53 -13.05
C VAL A 3 8.61 -1.54 -13.67
N ASN A 4 9.06 -0.76 -14.67
CA ASN A 4 8.24 0.27 -15.31
C ASN A 4 7.56 1.26 -14.33
N GLY A 5 8.28 1.64 -13.26
CA GLY A 5 7.80 2.62 -12.28
C GLY A 5 6.83 2.09 -11.23
N LYS A 6 6.49 0.79 -11.26
CA LYS A 6 5.66 0.11 -10.26
C LYS A 6 6.42 -0.99 -9.55
N ASN A 7 5.99 -1.31 -8.33
CA ASN A 7 6.45 -2.47 -7.59
C ASN A 7 5.44 -3.60 -7.77
N GLU A 8 5.76 -4.57 -8.63
CA GLU A 8 4.90 -5.73 -8.92
C GLU A 8 4.74 -6.67 -7.71
N CYS A 9 5.52 -6.49 -6.64
CA CYS A 9 5.37 -7.21 -5.38
C CYS A 9 4.41 -6.53 -4.41
N ILE A 10 3.89 -5.34 -4.73
CA ILE A 10 2.99 -4.57 -3.86
C ILE A 10 1.78 -4.13 -4.66
N GLN A 11 0.73 -4.94 -4.63
CA GLN A 11 -0.55 -4.59 -5.24
C GLN A 11 -1.22 -3.46 -4.44
N CYS A 12 -1.78 -2.48 -5.14
CA CYS A 12 -2.56 -1.41 -4.54
C CYS A 12 -3.69 -1.08 -5.50
N SER A 13 -4.93 -1.32 -5.11
CA SER A 13 -6.13 -0.97 -5.89
C SER A 13 -6.79 0.32 -5.41
N ILE A 14 -6.17 1.01 -4.46
CA ILE A 14 -6.70 2.25 -3.88
C ILE A 14 -6.28 3.40 -4.80
N ASP A 15 -7.19 3.84 -5.66
CA ASP A 15 -6.88 4.85 -6.68
C ASP A 15 -6.36 6.16 -6.06
N ASN A 16 -6.97 6.63 -4.96
CA ASN A 16 -6.52 7.85 -4.26
C ASN A 16 -5.28 7.65 -3.37
N CYS A 17 -4.54 6.55 -3.51
CA CYS A 17 -3.23 6.41 -2.88
C CYS A 17 -2.18 7.25 -3.63
N THR A 18 -1.38 8.02 -2.88
CA THR A 18 -0.29 8.86 -3.41
C THR A 18 0.75 8.04 -4.16
N TYR A 19 0.87 6.77 -3.79
CA TYR A 19 1.82 5.83 -4.35
C TYR A 19 1.18 4.86 -5.35
N HIS A 20 -0.07 5.06 -5.75
CA HIS A 20 -0.69 4.23 -6.78
C HIS A 20 0.03 4.42 -8.13
N ALA A 21 0.27 3.32 -8.86
CA ALA A 21 0.94 3.35 -10.16
C ALA A 21 0.07 3.91 -11.29
N LYS A 22 -1.22 4.18 -11.02
CA LYS A 22 -2.24 4.80 -11.88
C LYS A 22 -2.62 4.01 -13.14
N SER A 23 -1.64 3.53 -13.89
CA SER A 23 -1.87 2.72 -15.08
C SER A 23 -2.34 1.30 -14.74
N GLU A 24 -1.96 0.80 -13.56
CA GLU A 24 -2.24 -0.56 -13.08
C GLU A 24 -2.36 -0.55 -11.55
N ASP A 25 -2.99 -1.59 -10.98
CA ASP A 25 -3.26 -1.73 -9.54
C ASP A 25 -2.01 -2.13 -8.72
N TYR A 26 -0.95 -1.35 -8.84
CA TYR A 26 0.30 -1.55 -8.11
C TYR A 26 0.72 -0.29 -7.36
N CYS A 27 1.57 -0.47 -6.36
CA CYS A 27 2.21 0.62 -5.62
C CYS A 27 3.55 0.98 -6.25
N THR A 28 4.01 2.22 -6.08
CA THR A 28 5.33 2.69 -6.53
C THR A 28 6.39 2.64 -5.42
N LEU A 29 6.01 2.29 -4.19
CA LEU A 29 6.93 2.12 -3.07
C LEU A 29 7.77 0.86 -3.24
N GLU A 30 9.03 0.92 -2.83
CA GLU A 30 9.90 -0.28 -2.80
C GLU A 30 9.57 -1.23 -1.64
N LYS A 31 9.00 -0.69 -0.55
CA LYS A 31 8.57 -1.43 0.64
C LYS A 31 7.33 -0.78 1.23
N ILE A 32 6.48 -1.59 1.87
CA ILE A 32 5.41 -1.12 2.74
C ILE A 32 5.69 -1.46 4.20
N LYS A 33 5.10 -0.69 5.10
CA LYS A 33 4.95 -1.02 6.50
C LYS A 33 3.51 -1.42 6.75
N VAL A 34 3.33 -2.66 7.19
CA VAL A 34 2.06 -3.15 7.73
C VAL A 34 2.13 -2.99 9.24
N GLY A 35 1.09 -2.40 9.81
CA GLY A 35 0.98 -2.13 11.23
C GLY A 35 -0.43 -2.36 11.75
N THR A 36 -0.71 -1.82 12.91
CA THR A 36 -2.01 -1.97 13.58
C THR A 36 -2.19 -0.88 14.62
N HIS A 37 -3.43 -0.51 14.88
CA HIS A 37 -3.83 0.38 15.98
C HIS A 37 -4.24 -0.38 17.25
N GLU A 38 -4.14 -1.71 17.26
CA GLU A 38 -4.45 -2.58 18.39
C GLU A 38 -3.21 -3.30 18.91
N GLN A 39 -3.23 -3.79 20.15
CA GLN A 39 -2.06 -4.50 20.70
C GLN A 39 -1.84 -5.89 20.06
N ASN A 40 -2.92 -6.59 19.68
CA ASN A 40 -2.87 -7.95 19.13
C ASN A 40 -3.96 -8.13 18.04
N PRO A 41 -3.73 -7.65 16.80
CA PRO A 41 -4.71 -7.73 15.73
C PRO A 41 -4.96 -9.19 15.34
N THR A 42 -6.23 -9.58 15.28
CA THR A 42 -6.65 -10.94 14.87
C THR A 42 -7.48 -10.95 13.59
N ARG A 43 -7.87 -9.77 13.12
CA ARG A 43 -8.71 -9.59 11.93
C ARG A 43 -8.03 -8.65 10.95
N LYS A 44 -8.35 -8.81 9.66
CA LYS A 44 -7.76 -8.01 8.58
C LYS A 44 -8.07 -6.52 8.71
N GLU A 45 -9.24 -6.19 9.25
CA GLU A 45 -9.68 -4.80 9.48
C GLU A 45 -8.88 -4.08 10.56
N CYS A 46 -8.14 -4.82 11.40
CA CYS A 46 -7.25 -4.28 12.42
C CYS A 46 -5.79 -4.14 11.90
N THR A 47 -5.55 -4.54 10.65
CA THR A 47 -4.24 -4.52 9.99
C THR A 47 -4.18 -3.35 9.02
N ASP A 48 -3.34 -2.38 9.34
CA ASP A 48 -3.24 -1.12 8.62
C ASP A 48 -2.03 -1.12 7.66
N CYS A 49 -2.20 -0.60 6.45
CA CYS A 49 -1.06 -0.23 5.62
C CYS A 49 -0.57 1.15 6.06
N GLU A 50 0.38 1.21 7.00
CA GLU A 50 0.93 2.47 7.52
C GLU A 50 1.73 3.27 6.49
N SER A 51 2.02 2.67 5.33
CA SER A 51 2.60 3.39 4.19
C SER A 51 1.56 4.06 3.29
N PHE A 52 0.27 3.83 3.52
CA PHE A 52 -0.78 4.49 2.77
C PHE A 52 -0.77 6.00 3.01
N LYS A 53 -0.90 6.76 1.93
CA LYS A 53 -1.06 8.22 1.97
C LYS A 53 -2.13 8.62 0.97
N ASN A 54 -3.19 9.27 1.43
CA ASN A 54 -4.25 9.77 0.56
C ASN A 54 -3.74 10.94 -0.30
N GLN A 55 -4.10 10.97 -1.59
CA GLN A 55 -3.97 12.12 -2.47
C GLN A 55 -5.10 13.11 -2.18
N VAL A 56 -4.91 13.91 -1.13
CA VAL A 56 -5.70 15.12 -0.87
C VAL A 56 -4.85 16.32 -1.20
#